data_AF-W3VJ73-F1
#
_entry.id   AF-W3VJ73-F1
#
_cell.length_a   1.000
_cell.length_b   1.000
_cell.length_c   1.000
_cell.angle_alpha   90.00
_cell.angle_beta   90.00
_cell.angle_gamma   90.00
#
_symmetry.space_group_name_H-M   'P 1'
#
loop_
_entity.id
_entity.type
_entity.pdbx_description
1 polymer ?
#
loop_
_entity_poly.entity_id
_entity_poly.type
_entity_poly.pdbx_seq_one_letter_code
_entity_poly.pdbx_strand_id
1 'polypeptide(L)'
;MEEGELGPTNGVDAGAGRDELYNALHQRLVASGEWQRLLILLKRMLDECGWEAQFQSTATTKAKQQPVLDVPSLIDALTPHAKDTLPPHVKAHLLEKLRDFLDRNLEDA
;
A
#
# COMPACT_ATOMS: atom_id res chain seq x y z
N MET A 1 5.71 -16.84 52.45
CA MET A 1 5.27 -17.86 51.48
C MET A 1 4.54 -17.11 50.40
N GLU A 2 5.22 -16.92 49.28
CA GLU A 2 4.72 -16.28 48.05
C GLU A 2 3.64 -17.16 47.43
N GLU A 3 2.49 -16.58 47.13
CA GLU A 3 1.55 -17.16 46.16
C GLU A 3 1.33 -16.16 45.02
N GLY A 4 1.99 -16.48 43.90
CA GLY A 4 1.40 -16.53 42.56
C GLY A 4 0.63 -15.33 42.02
N GLU A 5 1.34 -14.41 41.37
CA GLU A 5 0.78 -13.67 40.24
C GLU A 5 1.29 -14.32 38.93
N LEU A 6 0.45 -15.15 38.30
CA LEU A 6 0.62 -15.57 36.91
C LEU A 6 -0.41 -14.82 36.06
N GLY A 7 -0.01 -13.66 35.55
CA GLY A 7 -0.75 -12.96 34.49
C GLY A 7 -0.59 -13.69 33.14
N PRO A 8 -1.59 -13.65 32.24
CA PRO A 8 -1.51 -14.35 30.96
C PRO A 8 -0.71 -13.52 29.95
N THR A 9 0.52 -13.92 29.64
CA THR A 9 1.27 -13.39 28.49
C THR A 9 1.07 -14.29 27.28
N ASN A 10 -0.11 -14.23 26.63
CA ASN A 10 -0.37 -15.07 25.45
C ASN A 10 -0.85 -14.29 24.21
N GLY A 11 -0.54 -12.98 24.13
CA GLY A 11 -0.99 -12.12 23.03
C GLY A 11 0.10 -11.46 22.18
N VAL A 12 1.36 -11.49 22.61
CA VAL A 12 2.42 -10.65 22.02
C VAL A 12 3.26 -11.39 20.96
N ASP A 13 3.42 -12.71 21.08
CA ASP A 13 4.27 -13.50 20.17
C ASP A 13 3.70 -13.71 18.76
N ALA A 14 2.37 -13.80 18.61
CA ALA A 14 1.75 -14.06 17.30
C ALA A 14 1.81 -12.85 16.34
N GLY A 15 1.97 -11.64 16.87
CA GLY A 15 2.13 -10.42 16.07
C GLY A 15 3.52 -10.32 15.45
N ALA A 16 4.56 -10.63 16.23
CA ALA A 16 5.95 -10.53 15.81
C ALA A 16 6.27 -11.45 14.62
N GLY A 17 5.84 -12.71 14.66
CA GLY A 17 6.08 -13.65 13.56
C GLY A 17 5.38 -13.28 12.24
N ARG A 18 4.23 -12.61 12.30
CA ARG A 18 3.54 -12.10 11.11
C ARG A 18 4.25 -10.92 10.48
N ASP A 19 4.76 -10.01 11.30
CA ASP A 19 5.47 -8.82 10.84
C ASP A 19 6.83 -9.21 10.23
N GLU A 20 7.52 -10.20 10.82
CA GLU A 20 8.75 -10.78 10.26
C GLU A 20 8.51 -11.41 8.89
N LEU A 21 7.46 -12.23 8.75
CA LEU A 21 7.10 -12.84 7.46
C LEU A 21 6.77 -11.77 6.40
N TYR A 22 5.97 -10.77 6.77
CA TYR A 22 5.65 -9.65 5.88
C TYR A 22 6.92 -8.93 5.40
N ASN A 23 7.83 -8.63 6.33
CA ASN A 23 9.09 -7.96 6.02
C ASN A 23 9.97 -8.80 5.10
N ALA A 24 10.09 -10.10 5.33
CA ALA A 24 10.87 -11.01 4.48
C ALA A 24 10.30 -11.09 3.06
N LEU A 25 8.97 -11.21 2.92
CA LEU A 25 8.30 -11.22 1.62
C LEU A 25 8.44 -9.89 0.89
N HIS A 26 8.30 -8.77 1.60
CA HIS A 26 8.49 -7.44 1.02
C HIS A 26 9.94 -7.22 0.56
N GLN A 27 10.92 -7.62 1.35
CA GLN A 27 12.33 -7.57 0.95
C GLN A 27 12.58 -8.40 -0.31
N ARG A 28 11.99 -9.60 -0.42
CA ARG A 28 12.11 -10.44 -1.61
C ARG A 28 11.43 -9.80 -2.83
N LEU A 29 10.26 -9.19 -2.65
CA LEU A 29 9.54 -8.46 -3.71
C LEU A 29 10.36 -7.28 -4.25
N VAL A 30 11.08 -6.57 -3.37
CA VAL A 30 11.98 -5.48 -3.75
C VAL A 30 13.24 -6.03 -4.43
N ALA A 31 13.92 -7.02 -3.84
CA ALA A 31 15.18 -7.54 -4.35
C ALA A 31 15.07 -8.23 -5.72
N SER A 32 13.91 -8.83 -6.02
CA SER A 32 13.60 -9.42 -7.33
C SER A 32 13.27 -8.38 -8.42
N GLY A 33 13.06 -7.12 -8.03
CA GLY A 33 12.62 -6.04 -8.92
C GLY A 33 11.12 -6.07 -9.26
N GLU A 34 10.37 -7.05 -8.76
CA GLU A 34 8.93 -7.17 -8.98
C GLU A 34 8.17 -5.98 -8.39
N TRP A 35 8.65 -5.42 -7.27
CA TRP A 35 8.12 -4.17 -6.72
C TRP A 35 8.14 -3.03 -7.74
N GLN A 36 9.27 -2.78 -8.40
CA GLN A 36 9.37 -1.73 -9.42
C GLN A 36 8.49 -2.05 -10.64
N ARG A 37 8.37 -3.33 -11.04
CA ARG A 37 7.46 -3.72 -12.14
C ARG A 37 6.00 -3.42 -11.80
N LEU A 38 5.57 -3.74 -10.58
CA LEU A 38 4.22 -3.43 -10.09
C LEU A 38 3.95 -1.92 -10.06
N LEU A 39 4.94 -1.11 -9.63
CA LEU A 39 4.81 0.35 -9.65
C LEU A 39 4.69 0.91 -11.07
N ILE A 40 5.48 0.41 -12.01
CA ILE A 40 5.39 0.81 -13.42
C ILE A 40 4.03 0.42 -14.01
N LEU A 41 3.56 -0.81 -13.73
CA LEU A 41 2.26 -1.30 -14.17
C LEU A 41 1.12 -0.44 -13.59
N LEU A 42 1.14 -0.17 -12.28
CA LEU A 42 0.17 0.71 -11.63
C LEU A 42 0.12 2.07 -12.32
N LYS A 43 1.27 2.73 -12.49
CA LYS A 43 1.33 4.06 -13.13
C LYS A 43 0.75 4.03 -14.54
N ARG A 44 1.16 3.05 -15.35
CA ARG A 44 0.67 2.88 -16.72
C ARG A 44 -0.85 2.69 -16.76
N MET A 45 -1.41 1.83 -15.91
CA MET A 45 -2.86 1.60 -15.88
C MET A 45 -3.64 2.85 -15.45
N LEU A 46 -3.13 3.61 -14.46
CA LEU A 46 -3.74 4.85 -14.01
C LEU A 46 -3.73 5.94 -15.09
N ASP A 47 -2.67 6.01 -15.90
CA ASP A 47 -2.58 6.90 -17.05
C ASP A 47 -3.55 6.46 -18.17
N GLU A 48 -3.52 5.18 -18.57
CA GLU A 48 -4.35 4.64 -19.66
C GLU A 48 -5.86 4.75 -19.38
N CYS A 49 -6.29 4.59 -18.12
CA CYS A 49 -7.70 4.77 -17.75
C CYS A 49 -8.10 6.23 -17.49
N GLY A 50 -7.17 7.18 -17.64
CA GLY A 50 -7.40 8.62 -17.47
C GLY A 50 -7.47 9.10 -16.01
N TRP A 51 -7.24 8.21 -15.04
CA TRP A 51 -7.27 8.57 -13.62
C TRP A 51 -6.20 9.59 -13.25
N GLU A 52 -4.98 9.46 -13.80
CA GLU A 52 -3.88 10.41 -13.52
C GLU A 52 -4.26 11.85 -13.90
N ALA A 53 -4.86 12.05 -15.08
CA ALA A 53 -5.33 13.35 -15.54
C ALA A 53 -6.49 13.89 -14.68
N GLN A 54 -7.45 13.05 -14.31
CA GLN A 54 -8.57 13.44 -13.44
C GLN A 54 -8.10 13.86 -12.04
N PHE A 55 -7.16 13.10 -11.48
CA PHE A 55 -6.57 13.37 -10.18
C PHE A 55 -5.76 14.68 -10.21
N GLN A 56 -4.94 14.91 -11.25
CA GLN A 56 -4.20 16.14 -11.44
C GLN A 56 -5.12 17.38 -11.57
N SER A 57 -6.23 17.25 -12.29
CA SER A 57 -7.24 18.30 -12.40
C SER A 57 -7.86 18.65 -11.04
N THR A 58 -8.16 17.63 -10.23
CA THR A 58 -8.68 17.80 -8.87
C THR A 58 -7.66 18.48 -7.95
N ALA A 59 -6.40 18.04 -7.99
CA ALA A 59 -5.30 18.65 -7.25
C ALA A 59 -5.10 20.11 -7.63
N THR A 60 -5.10 20.42 -8.93
CA THR A 60 -4.97 21.79 -9.44
C THR A 60 -6.12 22.68 -8.99
N THR A 61 -7.35 22.15 -9.01
CA THR A 61 -8.53 22.89 -8.55
C THR A 61 -8.44 23.20 -7.06
N LYS A 62 -8.06 22.23 -6.23
CA LYS A 62 -7.86 22.45 -4.78
C LYS A 62 -6.74 23.45 -4.50
N ALA A 63 -5.61 23.35 -5.20
CA ALA A 63 -4.51 24.29 -5.05
C ALA A 63 -4.93 25.74 -5.38
N LYS A 64 -5.72 25.93 -6.46
CA LYS A 64 -6.24 27.25 -6.85
C LYS A 64 -7.23 27.85 -5.85
N GLN A 65 -7.87 27.02 -5.02
CA GLN A 65 -8.81 27.48 -3.99
C GLN A 65 -8.10 27.94 -2.72
N GLN A 66 -6.81 27.63 -2.56
CA GLN A 66 -6.03 28.06 -1.40
C GLN A 66 -5.55 29.51 -1.59
N PRO A 67 -5.75 30.41 -0.61
CA PRO A 67 -5.23 31.77 -0.67
C PRO A 67 -3.69 31.80 -0.59
N VAL A 68 -3.10 30.83 0.11
CA VAL A 68 -1.66 30.56 0.15
C VAL A 68 -1.48 29.07 -0.07
N LEU A 69 -0.64 28.71 -1.04
CA LEU A 69 -0.39 27.31 -1.39
C LEU A 69 0.30 26.59 -0.23
N ASP A 70 -0.33 25.53 0.28
CA ASP A 70 0.24 24.67 1.31
C ASP A 70 0.21 23.20 0.86
N VAL A 71 1.41 22.65 0.59
CA VAL A 71 1.59 21.32 0.03
C VAL A 71 1.20 20.21 1.02
N PRO A 72 1.62 20.24 2.31
CA PRO A 72 1.15 19.31 3.33
C PRO A 72 -0.38 19.19 3.39
N SER A 73 -1.11 20.32 3.49
CA SER A 73 -2.57 20.31 3.50
C SER A 73 -3.17 19.73 2.22
N LEU A 74 -2.54 19.94 1.06
CA LEU A 74 -2.97 19.30 -0.19
C LEU A 74 -2.77 17.79 -0.16
N ILE A 75 -1.64 17.29 0.36
CA ILE A 75 -1.38 15.85 0.49
C ILE A 75 -2.41 15.20 1.43
N ASP A 76 -2.70 15.83 2.56
CA ASP A 76 -3.67 15.34 3.53
C ASP A 76 -5.09 15.27 2.94
N ALA A 77 -5.45 16.23 2.09
CA ALA A 77 -6.74 16.25 1.41
C ALA A 77 -6.82 15.31 0.19
N LEU A 78 -5.71 15.14 -0.55
CA LEU A 78 -5.68 14.40 -1.81
C LEU A 78 -5.42 12.90 -1.62
N THR A 79 -4.67 12.51 -0.60
CA THR A 79 -4.40 11.10 -0.28
C THR A 79 -5.66 10.25 -0.07
N PRO A 80 -6.65 10.66 0.77
CA PRO A 80 -7.89 9.89 0.91
C PRO A 80 -8.68 9.86 -0.40
N HIS A 81 -8.75 10.98 -1.12
CA HIS A 81 -9.41 11.05 -2.42
C HIS A 81 -8.77 10.10 -3.45
N ALA A 82 -7.44 9.99 -3.46
CA ALA A 82 -6.73 9.06 -4.34
C ALA A 82 -7.07 7.60 -4.04
N LYS A 83 -7.18 7.24 -2.75
CA LYS A 83 -7.56 5.88 -2.32
C LYS A 83 -9.00 5.55 -2.67
N ASP A 84 -9.92 6.51 -2.51
CA ASP A 84 -11.35 6.32 -2.76
C ASP A 84 -11.68 6.26 -4.25
N THR A 85 -10.94 7.00 -5.08
CA THR A 85 -11.17 7.06 -6.53
C THR A 85 -10.37 6.03 -7.33
N LEU A 86 -9.54 5.22 -6.66
CA LEU A 86 -8.73 4.21 -7.33
C LEU A 86 -9.65 3.23 -8.10
N PRO A 87 -9.48 3.07 -9.43
CA PRO A 87 -10.39 2.24 -10.20
C PRO A 87 -10.34 0.76 -9.76
N PRO A 88 -11.49 0.10 -9.54
CA PRO A 88 -11.53 -1.26 -9.01
C PRO A 88 -10.76 -2.28 -9.86
N HIS A 89 -10.79 -2.12 -11.19
CA HIS A 89 -10.09 -3.01 -12.11
C HIS A 89 -8.56 -2.91 -12.00
N VAL A 90 -8.02 -1.70 -11.77
CA VAL A 90 -6.58 -1.48 -11.53
C VAL A 90 -6.15 -2.18 -10.23
N LYS A 91 -6.92 -1.96 -9.16
CA LYS A 91 -6.67 -2.60 -7.86
C LYS A 91 -6.74 -4.12 -7.96
N ALA A 92 -7.75 -4.67 -8.63
CA ALA A 92 -7.92 -6.11 -8.80
C ALA A 92 -6.73 -6.73 -9.55
N HIS A 93 -6.29 -6.11 -10.64
CA HIS A 93 -5.17 -6.61 -11.43
C HIS A 93 -3.84 -6.60 -10.66
N LEU A 94 -3.55 -5.54 -9.89
CA LEU A 94 -2.34 -5.51 -9.06
C LEU A 94 -2.38 -6.53 -7.92
N LEU A 95 -3.56 -6.74 -7.32
CA LEU A 95 -3.73 -7.78 -6.29
C LEU A 95 -3.55 -9.19 -6.87
N GLU A 96 -4.01 -9.44 -8.09
CA GLU A 96 -3.76 -10.69 -8.81
C GLU A 96 -2.25 -10.90 -8.99
N LYS A 97 -1.51 -9.91 -9.51
CA LYS A 97 -0.05 -10.01 -9.66
C LYS A 97 0.70 -10.19 -8.35
N LEU A 98 0.23 -9.54 -7.28
CA LEU A 98 0.81 -9.73 -5.96
C LEU A 98 0.54 -11.15 -5.43
N ARG A 99 -0.66 -11.71 -5.63
CA ARG A 99 -0.98 -13.10 -5.29
C ARG A 99 -0.13 -14.09 -6.09
N ASP A 100 -0.02 -13.92 -7.41
CA ASP A 100 0.85 -14.74 -8.25
C ASP A 100 2.31 -14.71 -7.78
N PHE A 101 2.78 -13.57 -7.29
CA PHE A 101 4.11 -13.47 -6.69
C PHE A 101 4.18 -14.25 -5.37
N LEU A 102 3.21 -14.04 -4.47
CA LEU A 102 3.19 -14.72 -3.18
C LEU A 102 3.11 -16.24 -3.34
N ASP A 103 2.23 -16.75 -4.20
CA ASP A 103 2.05 -18.20 -4.42
C ASP A 103 3.36 -18.85 -4.87
N ARG A 104 4.04 -18.26 -5.87
CA ARG A 104 5.36 -18.73 -6.33
C ARG A 104 6.44 -18.69 -5.25
N ASN A 105 6.39 -17.70 -4.35
CA ASN A 105 7.44 -17.49 -3.35
C ASN A 105 7.18 -18.21 -2.02
N LEU A 106 5.95 -18.70 -1.81
CA LEU A 106 5.55 -19.50 -0.66
C LEU A 106 5.61 -21.00 -0.95
N GLU A 107 5.49 -21.42 -2.22
CA GLU A 107 5.76 -22.81 -2.63
C GLU A 107 7.26 -23.16 -2.59
N ASP A 108 8.13 -22.17 -2.81
CA ASP A 108 9.60 -22.29 -2.75
C ASP A 108 10.17 -22.13 -1.31
N ALA A 109 9.32 -22.01 -0.27
CA ALA A 109 9.72 -21.72 1.11
C ALA A 109 9.58 -22.92 2.06
#